data_AF-A0A6A4P627-F1
#
_entry.id   AF-A0A6A4P627-F1
#
_cell.length_a   1.000
_cell.length_b   1.000
_cell.length_c   1.000
_cell.angle_alpha   90.00
_cell.angle_beta   90.00
_cell.angle_gamma   90.00
#
_symmetry.space_group_name_H-M   'P 1'
#
loop_
_entity.id
_entity.type
_entity.pdbx_description
1 polymer ?
#
loop_
_entity_poly.entity_id
_entity_poly.type
_entity_poly.pdbx_seq_one_letter_code
_entity_poly.pdbx_strand_id
1 'polypeptide(L)'
;MSCLEVIGNEVRQILAQGIQKHRRAASTGSTASSISNSLREEKMGRSNTQKARSQLLETHLAKLFKQKVQIFTKVEYTQGSVVTTIVKLGLKSLQEFVRLQTFNRSGLQQLQLDIQFLRTPLREIVEDEAAMDFLLDEVIVAVAERCLDPIPLEPPILDKLIQAKLAKTREQNASSS
;
A
#
# COMPACT_ATOMS: atom_id res chain seq x y z
N MET A 1 10.86 -11.33 0.51
CA MET A 1 11.87 -10.24 0.56
C MET A 1 13.12 -10.57 -0.26
N SER A 2 13.51 -11.84 -0.39
CA SER A 2 14.70 -12.26 -1.17
C SER A 2 14.79 -11.72 -2.60
N CYS A 3 13.68 -11.69 -3.36
CA CYS A 3 13.72 -11.25 -4.77
C CYS A 3 14.05 -9.75 -4.92
N LEU A 4 13.42 -8.87 -4.14
CA LEU A 4 13.71 -7.42 -4.18
C LEU A 4 15.12 -7.10 -3.70
N GLU A 5 15.62 -7.88 -2.75
CA GLU A 5 16.98 -7.76 -2.25
C GLU A 5 18.01 -8.17 -3.32
N VAL A 6 17.78 -9.27 -4.03
CA VAL A 6 18.58 -9.71 -5.17
C VAL A 6 18.58 -8.66 -6.27
N ILE A 7 17.41 -8.17 -6.68
CA ILE A 7 17.29 -7.09 -7.69
C ILE A 7 18.04 -5.84 -7.23
N GLY A 8 17.89 -5.47 -5.95
CA GLY A 8 18.63 -4.35 -5.38
C GLY A 8 20.14 -4.54 -5.46
N ASN A 9 20.64 -5.75 -5.22
CA ASN A 9 22.07 -6.09 -5.32
C ASN A 9 22.57 -6.04 -6.76
N GLU A 10 21.82 -6.58 -7.72
CA GLU A 10 22.17 -6.52 -9.15
C GLU A 10 22.19 -5.07 -9.66
N VAL A 11 21.18 -4.28 -9.33
CA VAL A 11 21.12 -2.86 -9.70
C VAL A 11 22.29 -2.09 -9.09
N ARG A 12 22.68 -2.42 -7.85
CA ARG A 12 23.85 -1.85 -7.18
C ARG A 12 25.17 -2.19 -7.85
N GLN A 13 25.30 -3.37 -8.44
CA GLN A 13 26.51 -3.79 -9.17
C GLN A 13 26.65 -3.08 -10.52
N ILE A 14 25.53 -2.73 -11.17
CA ILE A 14 25.51 -2.18 -12.53
C ILE A 14 25.56 -0.65 -12.55
N LEU A 15 24.93 0.02 -11.58
CA LEU A 15 24.76 1.47 -11.58
C LEU A 15 25.49 2.13 -10.40
N ALA A 16 26.02 3.33 -10.61
CA ALA A 16 26.58 4.13 -9.53
C ALA A 16 25.49 4.56 -8.53
N GLN A 17 25.81 4.61 -7.24
CA GLN A 17 24.90 5.16 -6.23
C GLN A 17 24.67 6.64 -6.54
N GLY A 18 23.43 6.99 -6.87
CA GLY A 18 23.01 8.39 -6.96
C GLY A 18 23.15 9.09 -5.62
N ILE A 19 23.23 10.43 -5.63
CA ILE A 19 23.38 11.25 -4.43
C ILE A 19 22.23 10.91 -3.45
N GLN A 20 22.55 10.26 -2.34
CA GLN A 20 21.62 10.01 -1.25
C GLN A 20 21.04 11.34 -0.76
N LYS A 21 19.74 11.57 -0.98
CA LYS A 21 19.04 12.68 -0.34
C LYS A 21 18.81 12.35 1.12
N HIS A 22 19.48 13.08 2.01
CA HIS A 22 19.22 13.06 3.45
C HIS A 22 17.74 13.36 3.71
N ARG A 23 17.02 12.37 4.23
CA ARG A 23 15.62 12.49 4.67
C ARG A 23 15.59 13.31 5.96
N ARG A 24 15.21 14.58 5.88
CA ARG A 24 14.93 15.39 7.08
C ARG A 24 13.58 14.94 7.65
N ALA A 25 13.58 14.50 8.91
CA ALA A 25 12.36 14.31 9.68
C ALA A 25 11.70 15.68 9.91
N ALA A 26 10.50 15.88 9.36
CA ALA A 26 9.69 17.05 9.69
C ALA A 26 8.88 16.73 10.95
N SER A 27 9.27 17.30 12.09
CA SER A 27 8.44 17.32 13.29
C SER A 27 7.24 18.24 13.04
N THR A 28 6.04 17.70 13.06
CA THR A 28 4.81 18.51 13.02
C THR A 28 4.38 18.78 14.45
N GLY A 29 4.56 20.03 14.90
CA GLY A 29 4.03 20.50 16.17
C GLY A 29 2.51 20.49 16.15
N SER A 30 1.90 19.84 17.13
CA SER A 30 0.46 19.76 17.29
C SER A 30 -0.07 21.04 17.93
N THR A 31 -0.95 21.76 17.22
CA THR A 31 -1.87 22.72 17.83
C THR A 31 -3.21 22.01 18.04
N ALA A 32 -3.59 21.86 19.31
CA ALA A 32 -4.90 21.38 19.70
C ALA A 32 -5.95 22.46 19.47
N SER A 33 -7.03 22.13 18.77
CA SER A 33 -8.28 22.89 18.87
C SER A 33 -9.45 21.93 19.04
N SER A 34 -10.09 22.05 20.19
CA SER A 34 -11.33 21.37 20.56
C SER A 34 -12.50 22.09 19.90
N ILE A 35 -13.31 21.37 19.11
CA ILE A 35 -14.66 21.82 18.76
C ILE A 35 -15.59 20.61 18.93
N SER A 36 -16.35 20.66 20.02
CA SER A 36 -17.49 19.80 20.29
C SER A 36 -18.67 20.18 19.40
N ASN A 37 -19.34 19.20 18.79
CA ASN A 37 -20.75 19.34 18.41
C ASN A 37 -21.49 18.05 18.77
N SER A 38 -22.43 18.20 19.69
CA SER A 38 -23.54 17.30 19.93
C SER A 38 -24.55 17.50 18.81
N LEU A 39 -24.85 16.48 18.02
CA LEU A 39 -26.19 16.31 17.47
C LEU A 39 -26.51 14.82 17.29
N ARG A 40 -27.67 14.51 17.84
CA ARG A 40 -28.31 13.21 18.04
C ARG A 40 -29.14 12.92 16.80
N GLU A 41 -29.01 11.74 16.20
CA GLU A 41 -30.09 11.21 15.36
C GLU A 41 -30.09 9.68 15.30
N GLU A 42 -31.30 9.16 15.33
CA GLU A 42 -31.68 7.78 15.57
C GLU A 42 -31.42 6.85 14.37
N LYS A 43 -30.90 5.67 14.71
CA LYS A 43 -31.46 4.35 14.36
C LYS A 43 -32.15 4.24 12.99
N MET A 44 -31.42 3.75 11.99
CA MET A 44 -31.96 2.73 11.06
C MET A 44 -30.80 1.89 10.49
N GLY A 45 -30.91 0.58 10.62
CA GLY A 45 -29.89 -0.38 10.19
C GLY A 45 -29.58 -0.23 8.70
N ARG A 46 -28.42 0.31 8.39
CA ARG A 46 -27.85 0.31 7.04
C ARG A 46 -26.63 -0.58 7.05
N SER A 47 -26.74 -1.71 6.34
CA SER A 47 -25.72 -2.73 6.17
C SER A 47 -24.32 -2.10 5.98
N ASN A 48 -23.32 -2.54 6.76
CA ASN A 48 -21.91 -2.11 6.63
C ASN A 48 -21.41 -2.17 5.17
N THR A 49 -22.01 -3.05 4.35
CA THR A 49 -21.80 -3.18 2.90
C THR A 49 -22.10 -1.91 2.11
N GLN A 50 -23.12 -1.12 2.48
CA GLN A 50 -23.44 0.14 1.79
C GLN A 50 -22.42 1.24 2.09
N LYS A 51 -21.87 1.27 3.31
CA LYS A 51 -20.88 2.26 3.73
C LYS A 51 -19.50 1.99 3.12
N ALA A 52 -19.11 0.72 3.02
CA ALA A 52 -17.90 0.33 2.30
C ALA A 52 -18.00 0.67 0.80
N ARG A 53 -19.18 0.42 0.18
CA ARG A 53 -19.43 0.81 -1.21
C ARG A 53 -19.44 2.32 -1.42
N SER A 54 -19.97 3.11 -0.48
CA SER A 54 -19.92 4.56 -0.59
C SER A 54 -18.49 5.09 -0.48
N GLN A 55 -17.67 4.55 0.43
CA GLN A 55 -16.25 4.90 0.55
C GLN A 55 -15.45 4.51 -0.71
N LEU A 56 -15.75 3.34 -1.30
CA LEU A 56 -15.18 2.91 -2.57
C LEU A 56 -15.54 3.89 -3.71
N LEU A 57 -16.81 4.30 -3.79
CA LEU A 57 -17.25 5.28 -4.79
C LEU A 57 -16.60 6.65 -4.59
N GLU A 58 -16.44 7.09 -3.34
CA GLU A 58 -15.77 8.34 -2.99
C GLU A 58 -14.28 8.31 -3.37
N THR A 59 -13.62 7.17 -3.17
CA THR A 59 -12.24 6.96 -3.64
C THR A 59 -12.14 6.92 -5.17
N HIS A 60 -13.12 6.33 -5.86
CA HIS A 60 -13.19 6.36 -7.32
C HIS A 60 -13.45 7.77 -7.88
N LEU A 61 -14.26 8.59 -7.20
CA LEU A 61 -14.46 10.00 -7.57
C LEU A 61 -13.19 10.82 -7.31
N ALA A 62 -12.50 10.60 -6.19
CA ALA A 62 -11.20 11.22 -5.93
C ALA A 62 -10.15 10.82 -6.99
N LYS A 63 -10.22 9.59 -7.53
CA LYS A 63 -9.37 9.08 -8.62
C LYS A 63 -9.56 9.81 -9.95
N LEU A 64 -10.76 10.37 -10.22
CA LEU A 64 -10.98 11.23 -11.39
C LEU A 64 -10.24 12.57 -11.28
N PHE A 65 -10.07 13.09 -10.06
CA PHE A 65 -9.34 14.35 -9.80
C PHE A 65 -7.86 14.14 -9.49
N LYS A 66 -7.46 12.92 -9.10
CA LYS A 66 -6.07 12.51 -8.89
C LYS A 66 -5.45 12.20 -10.25
N GLN A 67 -5.16 13.28 -10.99
CA GLN A 67 -4.17 13.39 -12.07
C GLN A 67 -3.60 12.04 -12.50
N LYS A 68 -4.05 11.53 -13.67
CA LYS A 68 -3.55 10.33 -14.36
C LYS A 68 -2.07 10.12 -14.04
N VAL A 69 -1.78 9.32 -13.00
CA VAL A 69 -0.42 9.18 -12.48
C VAL A 69 0.42 8.71 -13.65
N GLN A 70 1.43 9.49 -14.05
CA GLN A 70 2.39 9.04 -15.05
C GLN A 70 3.21 7.94 -14.39
N ILE A 71 2.71 6.72 -14.47
CA ILE A 71 3.32 5.53 -13.83
C ILE A 71 4.64 5.21 -14.53
N PHE A 72 4.75 5.49 -15.83
CA PHE A 72 5.96 5.34 -16.62
C PHE A 72 6.40 6.70 -17.15
N THR A 73 7.30 7.34 -16.42
CA THR A 73 8.10 8.47 -16.91
C THR A 73 9.41 7.93 -17.48
N LYS A 74 10.20 8.81 -18.11
CA LYS A 74 11.57 8.47 -18.52
C LYS A 74 12.34 7.93 -17.30
N VAL A 75 12.97 6.77 -17.47
CA VAL A 75 13.82 6.17 -16.45
C VAL A 75 15.18 6.87 -16.49
N GLU A 76 15.63 7.34 -15.34
CA GLU A 76 16.96 7.92 -15.19
C GLU A 76 17.97 6.81 -14.89
N TYR A 77 19.23 7.00 -15.30
CA TYR A 77 20.29 6.01 -15.09
C TYR A 77 20.84 6.04 -13.64
N THR A 78 19.94 6.01 -12.66
CA THR A 78 20.25 5.94 -11.23
C THR A 78 19.65 4.67 -10.62
N GLN A 79 20.29 4.15 -9.57
CA GLN A 79 19.78 2.97 -8.85
C GLN A 79 18.33 3.17 -8.39
N GLY A 80 18.02 4.31 -7.76
CA GLY A 80 16.69 4.59 -7.23
C GLY A 80 15.63 4.72 -8.32
N SER A 81 15.95 5.33 -9.47
CA SER A 81 15.01 5.42 -10.60
C SER A 81 14.71 4.05 -11.21
N VAL A 82 15.73 3.20 -11.36
CA VAL A 82 15.57 1.84 -11.89
C VAL A 82 14.79 0.96 -10.91
N VAL A 83 15.15 0.94 -9.63
CA VAL A 83 14.43 0.17 -8.59
C VAL A 83 12.97 0.63 -8.49
N THR A 84 12.72 1.94 -8.48
CA THR A 84 11.36 2.49 -8.45
C THR A 84 10.55 2.04 -9.67
N THR A 85 11.14 2.06 -10.87
CA THR A 85 10.49 1.60 -12.10
C THR A 85 10.16 0.11 -12.05
N ILE A 86 11.10 -0.74 -11.58
CA ILE A 86 10.89 -2.18 -11.43
C ILE A 86 9.75 -2.45 -10.45
N VAL A 87 9.72 -1.77 -9.30
CA VAL A 87 8.63 -1.90 -8.32
C VAL A 87 7.29 -1.48 -8.93
N LYS A 88 7.24 -0.32 -9.62
CA LYS A 88 6.01 0.15 -10.30
C LYS A 88 5.50 -0.87 -11.32
N LEU A 89 6.40 -1.46 -12.11
CA LEU A 89 6.05 -2.50 -13.09
C LEU A 89 5.56 -3.78 -12.42
N GLY A 90 6.20 -4.20 -11.32
CA GLY A 90 5.79 -5.35 -10.52
C GLY A 90 4.38 -5.17 -9.92
N LEU A 91 4.09 -3.99 -9.35
CA LEU A 91 2.77 -3.68 -8.81
C LEU A 91 1.69 -3.62 -9.89
N LYS A 92 2.02 -3.08 -11.07
CA LYS A 92 1.11 -3.11 -12.24
C LYS A 92 0.83 -4.51 -12.73
N SER A 93 1.85 -5.36 -12.76
CA SER A 93 1.71 -6.76 -13.14
C SER A 93 0.87 -7.53 -12.13
N LEU A 94 1.04 -7.26 -10.83
CA LEU A 94 0.20 -7.81 -9.77
C LEU A 94 -1.26 -7.37 -9.90
N GLN A 95 -1.51 -6.08 -10.20
CA GLN A 95 -2.85 -5.57 -10.45
C GLN A 95 -3.53 -6.31 -11.61
N GLU A 96 -2.81 -6.52 -12.71
CA GLU A 96 -3.36 -7.25 -13.87
C GLU A 96 -3.59 -8.73 -13.56
N PHE A 97 -2.67 -9.37 -12.83
CA PHE A 97 -2.86 -10.73 -12.35
C PHE A 97 -4.16 -10.84 -11.53
N VAL A 98 -4.37 -9.94 -10.56
CA VAL A 98 -5.59 -9.87 -9.75
C VAL A 98 -6.85 -9.72 -10.62
N ARG A 99 -6.81 -8.88 -11.65
CA ARG A 99 -7.94 -8.64 -12.57
C ARG A 99 -8.43 -9.93 -13.25
N LEU A 100 -7.52 -10.88 -13.49
CA LEU A 100 -7.81 -12.16 -14.15
C LEU A 100 -8.35 -13.23 -13.19
N GLN A 101 -8.29 -13.00 -11.88
CA GLN A 101 -8.74 -13.97 -10.88
C GLN A 101 -10.17 -13.69 -10.41
N THR A 102 -10.72 -14.64 -9.65
CA THR A 102 -11.94 -14.46 -8.85
C THR A 102 -11.60 -14.76 -7.40
N PHE A 103 -11.99 -13.86 -6.50
CA PHE A 103 -11.69 -13.97 -5.08
C PHE A 103 -12.94 -14.23 -4.25
N ASN A 104 -12.75 -14.88 -3.10
CA ASN A 104 -13.69 -14.87 -2.01
C ASN A 104 -13.22 -13.90 -0.92
N ARG A 105 -14.00 -13.77 0.15
CA ARG A 105 -13.69 -12.87 1.27
C ARG A 105 -12.28 -13.10 1.83
N SER A 106 -11.90 -14.35 2.09
CA SER A 106 -10.58 -14.65 2.68
C SER A 106 -9.44 -14.30 1.74
N GLY A 107 -9.59 -14.53 0.43
CA GLY A 107 -8.61 -14.12 -0.57
C GLY A 107 -8.39 -12.60 -0.59
N LEU A 108 -9.47 -11.81 -0.48
CA LEU A 108 -9.37 -10.36 -0.36
C LEU A 108 -8.63 -9.94 0.91
N GLN A 109 -9.02 -10.48 2.06
CA GLN A 109 -8.43 -10.12 3.35
C GLN A 109 -6.96 -10.50 3.44
N GLN A 110 -6.58 -11.65 2.85
CA GLN A 110 -5.20 -12.08 2.76
C GLN A 110 -4.37 -11.13 1.89
N LEU A 111 -4.86 -10.75 0.70
CA LEU A 111 -4.11 -9.82 -0.14
C LEU A 111 -4.04 -8.41 0.48
N GLN A 112 -5.09 -7.98 1.20
CA GLN A 112 -5.07 -6.75 1.99
C GLN A 112 -3.96 -6.76 3.05
N LEU A 113 -3.81 -7.87 3.78
CA LEU A 113 -2.72 -8.05 4.75
C LEU A 113 -1.35 -8.02 4.07
N ASP A 114 -1.19 -8.73 2.95
CA ASP A 114 0.09 -8.82 2.26
C ASP A 114 0.53 -7.49 1.66
N ILE A 115 -0.39 -6.74 1.07
CA ILE A 115 -0.12 -5.39 0.54
C ILE A 115 0.27 -4.43 1.66
N GLN A 116 -0.42 -4.45 2.80
CA GLN A 116 -0.04 -3.60 3.92
C GLN A 116 1.31 -3.98 4.52
N PHE A 117 1.62 -5.28 4.57
CA PHE A 117 2.92 -5.77 5.01
C PHE A 117 4.04 -5.33 4.05
N LEU A 118 3.78 -5.28 2.74
CA LEU A 118 4.74 -4.83 1.73
C LEU A 118 4.94 -3.30 1.70
N ARG A 119 4.02 -2.52 2.25
CA ARG A 119 4.04 -1.06 2.16
C ARG A 119 5.31 -0.44 2.73
N THR A 120 5.70 -0.85 3.94
CA THR A 120 6.93 -0.36 4.60
C THR A 120 8.21 -0.71 3.84
N PRO A 121 8.51 -1.99 3.53
CA PRO A 121 9.76 -2.33 2.85
C PRO A 121 9.83 -1.75 1.43
N LEU A 122 8.71 -1.59 0.73
CA LEU A 122 8.69 -0.92 -0.58
C LEU A 122 8.96 0.58 -0.45
N ARG A 123 8.40 1.26 0.57
CA ARG A 123 8.64 2.68 0.83
C ARG A 123 10.12 2.98 1.06
N GLU A 124 10.87 2.06 1.65
CA GLU A 124 12.30 2.24 1.92
C GLU A 124 13.19 2.19 0.67
N ILE A 125 12.71 1.59 -0.43
CA ILE A 125 13.52 1.35 -1.64
C ILE A 125 13.09 2.18 -2.86
N VAL A 126 11.91 2.81 -2.83
CA VAL A 126 11.39 3.62 -3.94
C VAL A 126 11.59 5.12 -3.68
N GLU A 127 11.82 5.89 -4.74
CA GLU A 127 11.95 7.35 -4.67
C GLU A 127 10.59 8.07 -4.67
N ASP A 128 9.56 7.44 -5.26
CA ASP A 128 8.22 8.00 -5.44
C ASP A 128 7.20 7.25 -4.56
N GLU A 129 7.19 7.61 -3.28
CA GLU A 129 6.33 6.98 -2.27
C GLU A 129 4.84 7.18 -2.57
N ALA A 130 4.46 8.35 -3.11
CA ALA A 130 3.07 8.67 -3.40
C ALA A 130 2.51 7.79 -4.55
N ALA A 131 3.30 7.58 -5.61
CA ALA A 131 2.88 6.67 -6.67
C ALA A 131 2.89 5.21 -6.21
N MET A 132 3.83 4.82 -5.33
CA MET A 132 3.86 3.48 -4.74
C MET A 132 2.61 3.22 -3.88
N ASP A 133 2.28 4.13 -2.96
CA ASP A 133 1.09 4.02 -2.12
C ASP A 133 -0.19 3.97 -2.97
N PHE A 134 -0.27 4.79 -4.02
CA PHE A 134 -1.38 4.74 -4.98
C PHE A 134 -1.48 3.39 -5.70
N LEU A 135 -0.37 2.82 -6.18
CA LEU A 135 -0.38 1.53 -6.88
C LEU A 135 -0.77 0.37 -5.96
N LEU A 136 -0.35 0.40 -4.69
CA LEU A 136 -0.76 -0.59 -3.70
C LEU A 136 -2.27 -0.51 -3.42
N ASP A 137 -2.81 0.70 -3.24
CA ASP A 137 -4.25 0.90 -3.04
C ASP A 137 -5.05 0.43 -4.27
N GLU A 138 -4.54 0.66 -5.48
CA GLU A 138 -5.12 0.18 -6.74
C GLU A 138 -5.20 -1.35 -6.83
N VAL A 139 -4.23 -2.08 -6.25
CA VAL A 139 -4.30 -3.55 -6.16
C VAL A 139 -5.46 -3.96 -5.25
N ILE A 140 -5.64 -3.31 -4.10
CA ILE A 140 -6.75 -3.62 -3.16
C ILE A 140 -8.10 -3.36 -3.81
N VAL A 141 -8.25 -2.24 -4.51
CA VAL A 141 -9.46 -1.93 -5.28
C VAL A 141 -9.73 -3.01 -6.32
N ALA A 142 -8.71 -3.41 -7.10
CA ALA A 142 -8.86 -4.46 -8.11
C ALA A 142 -9.31 -5.79 -7.51
N VAL A 143 -8.81 -6.18 -6.33
CA VAL A 143 -9.26 -7.41 -5.65
C VAL A 143 -10.71 -7.28 -5.20
N ALA A 144 -11.10 -6.14 -4.64
CA ALA A 144 -12.46 -5.90 -4.19
C ALA A 144 -13.48 -6.01 -5.34
N GLU A 145 -13.13 -5.48 -6.52
CA GLU A 145 -13.96 -5.60 -7.74
C GLU A 145 -14.08 -7.04 -8.26
N ARG A 146 -13.09 -7.88 -7.96
CA ARG A 146 -13.03 -9.30 -8.37
C ARG A 146 -13.49 -10.28 -7.29
N CYS A 147 -13.91 -9.76 -6.14
CA CYS A 147 -14.33 -10.56 -4.99
C CYS A 147 -15.85 -10.76 -4.98
N LEU A 148 -16.29 -12.01 -4.74
CA LEU A 148 -17.72 -12.36 -4.65
C LEU A 148 -18.40 -11.74 -3.40
N ASP A 149 -17.63 -11.48 -2.36
CA ASP A 149 -18.11 -10.95 -1.07
C ASP A 149 -17.04 -10.02 -0.46
N PRO A 150 -16.95 -8.77 -0.96
CA PRO A 150 -15.85 -7.87 -0.63
C PRO A 150 -16.05 -7.23 0.74
N ILE A 151 -15.66 -7.95 1.80
CA ILE A 151 -15.62 -7.43 3.18
C ILE A 151 -14.16 -7.32 3.64
N PRO A 152 -13.55 -6.12 3.56
CA PRO A 152 -12.18 -5.91 4.01
C PRO A 152 -12.05 -6.07 5.52
N LEU A 153 -10.84 -6.34 5.99
CA LEU A 153 -10.48 -6.25 7.39
C LEU A 153 -10.56 -4.80 7.85
N GLU A 154 -11.10 -4.61 9.05
CA GLU A 154 -11.08 -3.32 9.73
C GLU A 154 -9.64 -2.91 10.06
N PRO A 155 -9.28 -1.61 9.95
CA PRO A 155 -7.92 -1.15 10.22
C PRO A 155 -7.32 -1.63 11.54
N PRO A 156 -8.04 -1.65 12.68
CA PRO A 156 -7.46 -2.13 13.94
C PRO A 156 -7.10 -3.62 13.93
N ILE A 157 -7.83 -4.44 13.18
CA ILE A 157 -7.55 -5.88 13.05
C ILE A 157 -6.33 -6.07 12.15
N LEU A 158 -6.30 -5.34 11.04
CA LEU A 158 -5.19 -5.32 10.08
C LEU A 158 -3.87 -4.93 10.78
N ASP A 159 -3.89 -3.84 11.55
CA ASP A 159 -2.73 -3.37 12.31
C ASP A 159 -2.25 -4.42 13.31
N LYS A 160 -3.17 -5.02 14.09
CA LYS A 160 -2.83 -6.09 15.04
C LYS A 160 -2.15 -7.28 14.37
N LEU A 161 -2.67 -7.72 13.23
CA LEU A 161 -2.11 -8.85 12.48
C LEU A 161 -0.72 -8.53 11.91
N ILE A 162 -0.53 -7.31 11.39
CA ILE A 162 0.78 -6.86 10.89
C ILE A 162 1.79 -6.82 12.03
N GLN A 163 1.44 -6.23 13.17
CA GLN A 163 2.34 -6.18 14.33
C GLN A 163 2.72 -7.58 14.83
N ALA A 164 1.76 -8.50 14.89
CA ALA A 164 2.02 -9.88 15.26
C ALA A 164 3.00 -10.56 14.27
N LYS A 165 2.81 -10.35 12.95
CA LYS A 165 3.70 -10.90 11.91
C LYS A 165 5.11 -10.31 12.00
N LEU A 166 5.24 -9.01 12.24
CA LEU A 166 6.52 -8.33 12.43
C LEU A 166 7.25 -8.82 13.68
N ALA A 167 6.55 -8.97 14.82
CA ALA A 167 7.13 -9.49 16.05
C ALA A 167 7.68 -10.91 15.85
N LYS A 168 6.89 -11.80 15.25
CA LYS A 168 7.32 -13.18 14.94
C LYS A 168 8.53 -13.23 14.01
N THR A 169 8.60 -12.33 13.03
CA THR A 169 9.75 -12.25 12.11
C THR A 169 11.03 -11.83 12.84
N ARG A 170 10.93 -10.91 13.81
CA ARG A 170 12.07 -10.51 14.65
C ARG A 170 12.58 -11.64 15.53
N GLU A 171 11.68 -12.41 16.14
CA GLU A 171 12.03 -13.59 16.97
C GLU A 171 12.73 -14.68 16.14
N GLN A 172 12.25 -14.92 14.92
CA GLN A 172 12.88 -15.88 13.99
C GLN A 172 14.27 -15.44 13.56
N ASN A 173 14.46 -14.15 13.26
CA ASN A 173 15.78 -13.62 12.90
C ASN A 173 16.75 -13.66 14.09
N ALA A 174 16.27 -13.39 15.31
CA ALA A 174 17.08 -13.43 16.53
C ALA A 174 17.49 -14.86 16.95
N SER A 175 16.71 -15.88 16.58
CA SER A 175 17.04 -17.29 16.84
C SER A 175 17.90 -17.93 15.74
N SER A 176 18.07 -17.24 14.61
CA SER A 176 18.88 -17.68 13.47
C SER A 176 20.25 -16.98 13.39
N SER A 177 20.55 -16.10 14.35
CA SER A 177 21.82 -15.37 14.50
C SER A 177 22.61 -15.92 15.68
#